data_AF-A0AAZ3R8Q2-F1
#
_entry.id   AF-A0AAZ3R8Q2-F1
#
_cell.length_a   1.000
_cell.length_b   1.000
_cell.length_c   1.000
_cell.angle_alpha   90.00
_cell.angle_beta   90.00
_cell.angle_gamma   90.00
#
_symmetry.space_group_name_H-M   'P 1'
#
loop_
_entity.id
_entity.type
_entity.pdbx_description
1 polymer ?
#
loop_
_entity_poly.entity_id
_entity_poly.type
_entity_poly.pdbx_seq_one_letter_code
_entity_poly.pdbx_strand_id
1 'polypeptide(L)'
;MATETASVLLSPIKTCFLLLLGGLMSEAAQEQQGSLYMWIDANQARILIGFEEDILIVSEGKMAPFTTDFRKAQQRMPAIPVNIQSVNFTWQATEQAEYFYEFQTLRSMDVDIMDNPTVNVPLLGSVPRRPSVVQVGFPCLGDQDGVAATPHNAIFFKTCQRAKCPGGCRNGGFCNERQVCECQDGFYGPHCEKALCSPRCLNGGLCMSPGVCICPPGYYGDSCDKARDVVSPCGWGRRIVPGLWLSKSLMFVAVSICLATCPVWNCVSTNISLRCEESCKRLKICLQADVTTTGK
;
A
#
# COMPACT_ATOMS: atom_id res chain seq x y z
N MET A 1 30.14 89.02 -1.97
CA MET A 1 31.49 89.25 -2.55
C MET A 1 32.33 88.05 -2.13
N ALA A 2 32.58 87.03 -2.95
CA ALA A 2 33.59 87.00 -4.03
C ALA A 2 34.94 87.51 -3.48
N THR A 3 36.05 86.77 -3.41
CA THR A 3 36.64 85.70 -4.26
C THR A 3 37.93 85.21 -3.56
N GLU A 4 38.42 83.99 -3.82
CA GLU A 4 39.86 83.64 -4.05
C GLU A 4 40.00 82.13 -4.40
N THR A 5 40.33 81.81 -5.67
CA THR A 5 41.62 81.29 -6.22
C THR A 5 41.95 79.84 -5.82
N ALA A 6 41.78 78.84 -6.70
CA ALA A 6 42.57 78.42 -7.87
C ALA A 6 43.71 77.41 -7.57
N SER A 7 43.46 76.15 -8.01
CA SER A 7 44.36 75.14 -8.63
C SER A 7 45.65 74.68 -7.94
N VAL A 8 45.91 73.35 -7.90
CA VAL A 8 47.17 72.68 -8.34
C VAL A 8 47.18 71.15 -8.04
N LEU A 9 47.33 70.36 -9.14
CA LEU A 9 48.14 69.14 -9.40
C LEU A 9 47.94 67.75 -8.72
N LEU A 10 47.72 66.74 -9.61
CA LEU A 10 48.42 65.43 -9.80
C LEU A 10 48.43 64.30 -8.73
N SER A 11 47.78 63.15 -9.07
CA SER A 11 48.20 61.70 -9.13
C SER A 11 49.10 61.05 -8.02
N PRO A 12 49.26 59.69 -7.84
CA PRO A 12 48.51 58.46 -8.24
C PRO A 12 48.27 57.41 -7.08
N ILE A 13 47.45 56.36 -7.35
CA ILE A 13 47.49 54.96 -6.80
C ILE A 13 47.08 54.63 -5.34
N LYS A 14 46.22 53.57 -5.22
CA LYS A 14 45.79 52.74 -4.05
C LYS A 14 44.81 53.42 -3.07
N THR A 15 43.63 52.90 -2.71
CA THR A 15 43.20 51.51 -2.51
C THR A 15 41.66 51.44 -2.33
N CYS A 16 41.05 50.32 -2.72
CA CYS A 16 39.74 49.76 -2.38
C CYS A 16 38.68 50.65 -1.68
N PHE A 17 37.57 50.91 -2.37
CA PHE A 17 36.25 50.92 -1.73
C PHE A 17 35.28 50.07 -2.55
N LEU A 18 34.82 49.00 -1.90
CA LEU A 18 33.79 48.08 -2.37
C LEU A 18 32.50 48.84 -2.73
N LEU A 19 32.15 48.89 -4.00
CA LEU A 19 30.76 49.14 -4.40
C LEU A 19 30.04 47.79 -4.46
N LEU A 20 29.47 47.42 -3.32
CA LEU A 20 28.36 46.48 -3.24
C LEU A 20 27.17 47.12 -3.98
N LEU A 21 27.04 46.83 -5.28
CA LEU A 21 25.73 46.86 -5.92
C LEU A 21 24.96 45.65 -5.36
N GLY A 22 24.32 45.87 -4.22
CA GLY A 22 23.29 44.99 -3.70
C GLY A 22 22.16 44.96 -4.70
N GLY A 23 22.21 44.00 -5.63
CA GLY A 23 20.99 43.50 -6.23
C GLY A 23 20.12 43.01 -5.10
N LEU A 24 18.92 43.60 -4.96
CA LEU A 24 17.85 42.96 -4.22
C LEU A 24 17.63 41.59 -4.87
N MET A 25 18.24 40.55 -4.31
CA MET A 25 17.69 39.23 -4.41
C MET A 25 16.39 39.31 -3.62
N SER A 26 15.28 39.46 -4.35
CA SER A 26 13.99 39.09 -3.79
C SER A 26 14.14 37.61 -3.43
N GLU A 27 14.25 37.31 -2.14
CA GLU A 27 13.93 36.00 -1.60
C GLU A 27 12.43 35.80 -1.87
N ALA A 28 12.12 35.41 -3.10
CA ALA A 28 10.92 34.67 -3.37
C ALA A 28 11.04 33.43 -2.48
N ALA A 29 10.31 33.41 -1.37
CA ALA A 29 10.08 32.21 -0.61
C ALA A 29 9.52 31.19 -1.61
N GLN A 30 10.40 30.29 -2.07
CA GLN A 30 10.04 29.29 -3.05
C GLN A 30 9.05 28.37 -2.34
N GLU A 31 7.77 28.55 -2.64
CA GLU A 31 6.69 27.72 -2.14
C GLU A 31 7.00 26.30 -2.59
N GLN A 32 7.50 25.46 -1.69
CA GLN A 32 7.64 24.04 -1.98
C GLN A 32 6.23 23.51 -2.22
N GLN A 33 5.89 23.29 -3.48
CA GLN A 33 4.68 22.60 -3.89
C GLN A 33 4.70 21.24 -3.17
N GLY A 34 3.86 21.05 -2.16
CA GLY A 34 3.88 19.80 -1.40
C GLY A 34 3.45 18.65 -2.31
N SER A 35 3.97 17.46 -2.08
CA SER A 35 3.69 16.29 -2.92
C SER A 35 2.87 15.21 -2.23
N LEU A 36 2.38 15.50 -1.02
CA LEU A 36 1.53 14.63 -0.21
C LEU A 36 0.05 14.86 -0.52
N TYR A 37 -0.67 13.76 -0.74
CA TYR A 37 -2.12 13.76 -0.97
C TYR A 37 -2.79 12.71 -0.08
N MET A 38 -3.98 13.04 0.42
CA MET A 38 -4.86 12.13 1.16
C MET A 38 -6.32 12.47 0.88
N TRP A 39 -7.13 11.47 0.54
CA TRP A 39 -8.54 11.66 0.19
C TRP A 39 -9.39 10.44 0.52
N ILE A 40 -10.70 10.62 0.44
CA ILE A 40 -11.68 9.52 0.43
C ILE A 40 -12.19 9.40 -1.00
N ASP A 41 -12.06 8.22 -1.61
CA ASP A 41 -12.50 7.99 -2.99
C ASP A 41 -14.02 8.16 -3.14
N ALA A 42 -14.47 8.57 -4.33
CA ALA A 42 -15.87 8.84 -4.66
C ALA A 42 -16.84 7.73 -4.23
N ASN A 43 -16.48 6.46 -4.42
CA ASN A 43 -17.34 5.34 -4.01
C ASN A 43 -17.48 5.26 -2.48
N GLN A 44 -16.41 5.52 -1.73
CA GLN A 44 -16.45 5.54 -0.28
C GLN A 44 -17.21 6.76 0.25
N ALA A 45 -17.08 7.92 -0.40
CA ALA A 45 -17.86 9.13 -0.12
C ALA A 45 -19.35 8.92 -0.36
N ARG A 46 -19.72 8.23 -1.46
CA ARG A 46 -21.11 7.87 -1.78
C ARG A 46 -21.75 7.06 -0.65
N ILE A 47 -21.01 6.10 -0.10
CA ILE A 47 -21.48 5.24 1.01
C ILE A 47 -21.58 6.03 2.32
N LEU A 48 -20.67 6.96 2.59
CA LEU A 48 -20.61 7.69 3.86
C LEU A 48 -21.60 8.85 3.95
N ILE A 49 -21.69 9.66 2.89
CA ILE A 49 -22.41 10.93 2.90
C ILE A 49 -23.37 11.09 1.72
N GLY A 50 -23.47 10.11 0.82
CA GLY A 50 -24.41 10.12 -0.31
C GLY A 50 -23.93 10.87 -1.55
N PHE A 51 -22.70 11.39 -1.55
CA PHE A 51 -22.11 12.14 -2.68
C PHE A 51 -20.99 11.33 -3.33
N GLU A 52 -21.06 11.16 -4.66
CA GLU A 52 -20.10 10.37 -5.44
C GLU A 52 -18.99 11.28 -6.03
N GLU A 53 -18.20 11.88 -5.16
CA GLU A 53 -17.04 12.71 -5.51
C GLU A 53 -15.88 12.45 -4.55
N ASP A 54 -14.64 12.63 -5.02
CA ASP A 54 -13.46 12.48 -4.17
C ASP A 54 -13.40 13.59 -3.13
N ILE A 55 -13.28 13.22 -1.85
CA ILE A 55 -13.14 14.18 -0.75
C ILE A 55 -11.66 14.35 -0.44
N LEU A 56 -11.05 15.41 -0.97
CA LEU A 56 -9.66 15.79 -0.70
C LEU A 56 -9.52 16.29 0.75
N ILE A 57 -8.68 15.63 1.55
CA ILE A 57 -8.38 16.03 2.94
C ILE A 57 -7.03 16.75 2.98
N VAL A 58 -6.03 16.20 2.30
CA VAL A 58 -4.71 16.79 2.11
C VAL A 58 -4.45 16.89 0.61
N SER A 59 -4.11 18.09 0.15
CA SER A 59 -3.73 18.38 -1.23
C SER A 59 -2.44 19.18 -1.22
N GLU A 60 -1.43 18.70 -1.93
CA GLU A 60 -0.12 19.35 -2.00
C GLU A 60 0.48 19.64 -0.61
N GLY A 61 0.35 18.68 0.32
CA GLY A 61 0.80 18.82 1.72
C GLY A 61 0.02 19.83 2.56
N LYS A 62 -1.03 20.45 2.02
CA LYS A 62 -1.90 21.41 2.73
C LYS A 62 -3.23 20.74 3.08
N MET A 63 -3.70 21.01 4.29
CA MET A 63 -5.01 20.58 4.75
C MET A 63 -6.12 21.33 4.01
N ALA A 64 -7.18 20.63 3.62
CA ALA A 64 -8.28 21.22 2.86
C ALA A 64 -8.98 22.35 3.65
N PRO A 65 -9.52 23.41 2.99
CA PRO A 65 -10.05 24.58 3.68
C PRO A 65 -11.13 24.28 4.73
N PHE A 66 -11.96 23.26 4.50
CA PHE A 66 -13.00 22.86 5.45
C PHE A 66 -12.45 22.34 6.78
N THR A 67 -11.18 21.92 6.83
CA THR A 67 -10.52 21.41 8.04
C THR A 67 -9.86 22.49 8.89
N THR A 68 -9.75 23.72 8.38
CA THR A 68 -9.08 24.85 9.06
C THR A 68 -9.77 25.23 10.37
N ASP A 69 -11.10 25.18 10.40
CA ASP A 69 -11.92 25.23 11.61
C ASP A 69 -12.44 23.83 11.91
N PHE A 70 -11.58 23.01 12.51
CA PHE A 70 -11.87 21.61 12.80
C PHE A 70 -13.13 21.45 13.66
N ARG A 71 -13.40 22.38 14.59
CA ARG A 71 -14.59 22.33 15.46
C ARG A 71 -15.88 22.51 14.67
N LYS A 72 -15.89 23.45 13.74
CA LYS A 72 -17.04 23.66 12.84
C LYS A 72 -17.18 22.55 11.81
N ALA A 73 -16.07 21.98 11.34
CA ALA A 73 -16.07 20.83 10.45
C ALA A 73 -16.69 19.61 11.13
N GLN A 74 -16.28 19.36 12.38
CA GLN A 74 -16.76 18.25 13.20
C GLN A 74 -18.26 18.36 13.51
N GLN A 75 -18.79 19.56 13.76
CA GLN A 75 -20.24 19.78 13.92
C GLN A 75 -21.06 19.43 12.68
N ARG A 76 -20.43 19.41 11.51
CA ARG A 76 -21.07 19.06 10.23
C ARG A 76 -20.87 17.60 9.85
N MET A 77 -19.97 16.88 10.52
CA MET A 77 -19.68 15.49 10.22
C MET A 77 -20.63 14.61 11.03
N PRO A 78 -21.55 13.87 10.39
CA PRO A 78 -22.42 12.95 11.11
C PRO A 78 -21.60 11.78 11.69
N ALA A 79 -22.16 11.13 12.71
CA ALA A 79 -21.60 9.87 13.17
C ALA A 79 -21.68 8.80 12.07
N ILE A 80 -20.63 7.99 11.97
CA ILE A 80 -20.54 6.86 11.07
C ILE A 80 -21.67 5.87 11.44
N PRO A 81 -22.58 5.55 10.52
CA PRO A 81 -23.76 4.74 10.81
C PRO A 81 -23.40 3.29 11.12
N VAL A 82 -24.36 2.55 11.69
CA VAL A 82 -24.18 1.17 12.20
C VAL A 82 -23.69 0.19 11.14
N ASN A 83 -24.17 0.32 9.91
CA ASN A 83 -23.87 -0.54 8.77
C ASN A 83 -22.45 -0.34 8.18
N ILE A 84 -21.75 0.73 8.55
CA ILE A 84 -20.39 1.01 8.09
C ILE A 84 -19.40 0.60 9.17
N GLN A 85 -18.63 -0.46 8.90
CA GLN A 85 -17.64 -1.03 9.84
C GLN A 85 -16.23 -0.44 9.68
N SER A 86 -15.95 0.16 8.52
CA SER A 86 -14.64 0.74 8.23
C SER A 86 -14.74 1.86 7.21
N VAL A 87 -13.80 2.79 7.24
CA VAL A 87 -13.63 3.85 6.25
C VAL A 87 -12.29 3.70 5.55
N ASN A 88 -12.32 3.73 4.22
CA ASN A 88 -11.12 3.73 3.39
C ASN A 88 -10.65 5.17 3.11
N PHE A 89 -9.37 5.41 3.32
CA PHE A 89 -8.65 6.60 2.92
C PHE A 89 -7.60 6.20 1.89
N THR A 90 -7.39 7.01 0.89
CA THR A 90 -6.32 6.81 -0.10
C THR A 90 -5.29 7.91 0.06
N TRP A 91 -4.02 7.52 0.08
CA TRP A 91 -2.90 8.44 0.24
C TRP A 91 -1.79 8.17 -0.78
N GLN A 92 -0.98 9.19 -1.06
CA GLN A 92 0.24 9.05 -1.86
C GLN A 92 1.23 10.21 -1.63
N ALA A 93 2.50 9.93 -1.91
CA ALA A 93 3.56 10.92 -2.07
C ALA A 93 4.06 10.93 -3.53
N THR A 94 3.86 12.03 -4.26
CA THR A 94 4.03 12.08 -5.72
C THR A 94 5.44 12.43 -6.20
N GLU A 95 6.25 13.11 -5.40
CA GLU A 95 7.60 13.53 -5.76
C GLU A 95 8.69 12.68 -5.07
N GLN A 96 9.96 13.05 -5.25
CA GLN A 96 11.11 12.37 -4.62
C GLN A 96 11.16 12.54 -3.10
N ALA A 97 10.35 13.42 -2.52
CA ALA A 97 10.29 13.61 -1.08
C ALA A 97 9.70 12.37 -0.38
N GLU A 98 10.39 11.88 0.65
CA GLU A 98 9.90 10.81 1.50
C GLU A 98 9.12 11.39 2.68
N TYR A 99 7.86 10.98 2.80
CA TYR A 99 7.02 11.33 3.95
C TYR A 99 6.91 10.12 4.87
N PHE A 100 7.03 10.38 6.17
CA PHE A 100 6.81 9.39 7.22
C PHE A 100 5.53 9.71 7.97
N TYR A 101 4.84 8.66 8.41
CA TYR A 101 3.59 8.80 9.15
C TYR A 101 3.70 8.05 10.48
N GLU A 102 3.02 8.54 11.50
CA GLU A 102 2.89 7.91 12.82
C GLU A 102 1.47 8.08 13.36
N PHE A 103 0.84 6.97 13.73
CA PHE A 103 -0.48 6.97 14.37
C PHE A 103 -0.34 7.21 15.87
N GLN A 104 -0.51 8.48 16.30
CA GLN A 104 -0.28 8.89 17.69
C GLN A 104 -1.21 8.21 18.70
N THR A 105 -2.51 8.06 18.40
CA THR A 105 -3.46 7.39 19.32
C THR A 105 -4.63 6.78 18.56
N LEU A 106 -4.72 5.45 18.57
CA LEU A 106 -5.90 4.69 18.13
C LEU A 106 -6.57 4.10 19.37
N ARG A 107 -7.41 4.90 20.02
CA ARG A 107 -8.18 4.46 21.19
C ARG A 107 -9.65 4.85 21.04
N SER A 108 -10.53 4.12 21.72
CA SER A 108 -11.91 4.52 21.93
C SER A 108 -12.03 5.25 23.26
N MET A 109 -12.84 6.32 23.31
CA MET A 109 -13.24 6.96 24.56
C MET A 109 -14.36 6.20 25.27
N ASP A 110 -15.08 5.36 24.52
CA ASP A 110 -16.28 4.64 24.94
C ASP A 110 -16.05 3.14 24.76
N VAL A 111 -15.13 2.59 25.55
CA VAL A 111 -14.65 1.19 25.42
C VAL A 111 -15.73 0.15 25.69
N ASP A 112 -16.82 0.52 26.39
CA ASP A 112 -17.96 -0.37 26.63
C ASP A 112 -18.93 -0.45 25.43
N ILE A 113 -18.75 0.42 24.43
CA ILE A 113 -19.56 0.49 23.20
C ILE A 113 -18.75 -0.01 22.01
N MET A 114 -17.50 0.44 21.91
CA MET A 114 -16.61 0.16 20.77
C MET A 114 -15.19 -0.07 21.26
N ASP A 115 -14.57 -1.16 20.79
CA ASP A 115 -13.15 -1.43 20.97
C ASP A 115 -12.28 -0.35 20.28
N ASN A 116 -10.98 -0.38 20.54
CA ASN A 116 -10.06 0.56 19.91
C ASN A 116 -10.10 0.45 18.36
N PRO A 117 -10.12 1.59 17.63
CA PRO A 117 -10.06 1.58 16.18
C PRO A 117 -8.81 0.85 15.66
N THR A 118 -8.95 0.23 14.49
CA THR A 118 -7.87 -0.55 13.87
C THR A 118 -7.47 0.06 12.53
N VAL A 119 -6.25 -0.22 12.09
CA VAL A 119 -5.74 0.15 10.76
C VAL A 119 -5.10 -1.05 10.09
N ASN A 120 -5.20 -1.14 8.76
CA ASN A 120 -4.59 -2.21 7.96
C ASN A 120 -3.11 -1.95 7.57
N VAL A 121 -2.50 -0.91 8.13
CA VAL A 121 -1.09 -0.52 7.91
C VAL A 121 -0.32 -0.48 9.23
N PRO A 122 1.03 -0.57 9.23
CA PRO A 122 1.83 -0.40 10.45
C PRO A 122 1.57 0.97 11.12
N LEU A 123 1.74 1.08 12.43
CA LEU A 123 1.52 2.33 13.17
C LEU A 123 2.55 3.43 12.85
N LEU A 124 3.72 3.04 12.36
CA LEU A 124 4.81 3.91 11.91
C LEU A 124 5.31 3.38 10.57
N GLY A 125 5.51 4.28 9.60
CA GLY A 125 6.00 3.88 8.28
C GLY A 125 6.22 5.05 7.33
N SER A 126 6.43 4.74 6.05
CA SER A 126 6.53 5.73 4.98
C SER A 126 5.28 5.74 4.11
N VAL A 127 4.90 6.93 3.64
CA VAL A 127 3.78 7.11 2.72
C VAL A 127 4.17 6.56 1.35
N PRO A 128 3.37 5.69 0.73
CA PRO A 128 3.71 5.06 -0.54
C PRO A 128 3.66 6.06 -1.70
N ARG A 129 4.46 5.81 -2.73
CA ARG A 129 4.47 6.62 -3.95
C ARG A 129 3.30 6.38 -4.89
N ARG A 130 2.65 5.22 -4.76
CA ARG A 130 1.44 4.88 -5.52
C ARG A 130 0.23 5.06 -4.61
N PRO A 131 -0.93 5.49 -5.15
CA PRO A 131 -2.18 5.52 -4.40
C PRO A 131 -2.39 4.19 -3.70
N SER A 132 -2.48 4.24 -2.38
CA SER A 132 -2.65 3.06 -1.55
C SER A 132 -3.73 3.32 -0.51
N VAL A 133 -4.55 2.31 -0.26
CA VAL A 133 -5.69 2.39 0.64
C VAL A 133 -5.28 2.05 2.07
N VAL A 134 -5.62 2.94 2.99
CA VAL A 134 -5.62 2.72 4.44
C VAL A 134 -7.06 2.55 4.89
N GLN A 135 -7.36 1.41 5.47
CA GLN A 135 -8.67 1.10 6.03
C GLN A 135 -8.65 1.33 7.53
N VAL A 136 -9.50 2.23 8.02
CA VAL A 136 -9.72 2.47 9.45
C VAL A 136 -10.98 1.69 9.87
N GLY A 137 -10.82 0.70 10.73
CA GLY A 137 -11.91 -0.12 11.26
C GLY A 137 -12.46 0.41 12.59
N PHE A 138 -13.79 0.32 12.76
CA PHE A 138 -14.53 0.79 13.94
C PHE A 138 -15.27 -0.40 14.61
N PRO A 139 -14.57 -1.18 15.46
CA PRO A 139 -15.10 -2.43 16.01
C PRO A 139 -16.10 -2.21 17.15
N CYS A 140 -17.39 -2.14 16.82
CA CYS A 140 -18.45 -2.12 17.83
C CYS A 140 -18.51 -3.45 18.59
N LEU A 141 -18.66 -3.43 19.91
CA LEU A 141 -18.78 -4.64 20.74
C LEU A 141 -20.11 -5.38 20.52
N GLY A 142 -21.17 -4.62 20.23
CA GLY A 142 -22.53 -5.15 20.04
C GLY A 142 -23.29 -5.45 21.34
N ASP A 143 -22.73 -5.09 22.50
CA ASP A 143 -23.35 -5.34 23.81
C ASP A 143 -24.30 -4.19 24.24
N GLN A 144 -24.13 -2.97 23.69
CA GLN A 144 -24.93 -1.78 23.99
C GLN A 144 -25.15 -0.91 22.75
N ASP A 145 -26.26 -0.15 22.73
CA ASP A 145 -26.50 0.93 21.78
C ASP A 145 -25.77 2.19 22.22
N GLY A 146 -25.20 2.95 21.27
CA GLY A 146 -24.57 4.23 21.61
C GLY A 146 -23.72 4.84 20.51
N VAL A 147 -23.09 5.95 20.82
CA VAL A 147 -22.14 6.64 19.93
C VAL A 147 -20.79 6.65 20.62
N ALA A 148 -19.79 6.05 19.99
CA ALA A 148 -18.42 6.03 20.46
C ALA A 148 -17.58 7.11 19.77
N ALA A 149 -16.68 7.73 20.51
CA ALA A 149 -15.77 8.77 20.02
C ALA A 149 -14.30 8.34 20.12
N THR A 150 -13.43 8.88 19.25
CA THR A 150 -11.98 8.75 19.35
C THR A 150 -11.34 9.92 20.15
N PRO A 151 -10.14 9.76 20.74
CA PRO A 151 -9.40 10.85 21.39
C PRO A 151 -9.06 12.02 20.48
N HIS A 152 -8.48 13.09 21.06
CA HIS A 152 -8.06 14.33 20.39
C HIS A 152 -9.22 15.06 19.69
N ASN A 153 -10.14 15.61 20.48
CA ASN A 153 -11.31 16.35 20.00
C ASN A 153 -12.31 15.52 19.18
N ALA A 154 -12.31 14.18 19.23
CA ALA A 154 -13.31 13.32 18.56
C ALA A 154 -13.38 13.49 17.03
N ILE A 155 -12.29 13.08 16.36
CA ILE A 155 -12.18 13.06 14.89
C ILE A 155 -13.25 12.18 14.25
N PHE A 156 -13.57 11.05 14.87
CA PHE A 156 -14.62 10.16 14.40
C PHE A 156 -15.64 9.91 15.51
N PHE A 157 -16.91 9.96 15.12
CA PHE A 157 -18.03 9.44 15.91
C PHE A 157 -18.56 8.20 15.20
N LYS A 158 -18.77 7.11 15.93
CA LYS A 158 -19.32 5.86 15.40
C LYS A 158 -20.58 5.50 16.14
N THR A 159 -21.69 5.31 15.43
CA THR A 159 -22.90 4.73 16.00
C THR A 159 -22.77 3.22 16.04
N CYS A 160 -22.98 2.64 17.22
CA CYS A 160 -23.03 1.21 17.47
C CYS A 160 -24.44 0.85 17.96
N GLN A 161 -24.86 -0.37 17.64
CA GLN A 161 -26.13 -0.91 18.11
C GLN A 161 -25.92 -2.23 18.84
N ARG A 162 -26.85 -2.59 19.71
CA ARG A 162 -26.85 -3.84 20.46
C ARG A 162 -27.26 -5.00 19.56
N ALA A 163 -26.31 -5.48 18.77
CA ALA A 163 -26.47 -6.61 17.88
C ALA A 163 -25.21 -7.48 17.90
N LYS A 164 -25.35 -8.72 18.36
CA LYS A 164 -24.27 -9.70 18.44
C LYS A 164 -24.64 -10.95 17.66
N CYS A 165 -23.90 -11.23 16.60
CA CYS A 165 -24.15 -12.35 15.71
C CYS A 165 -23.38 -13.57 16.21
N PRO A 166 -24.02 -14.75 16.35
CA PRO A 166 -23.32 -16.00 16.63
C PRO A 166 -22.21 -16.22 15.61
N GLY A 167 -21.00 -16.59 16.03
CA GLY A 167 -19.86 -16.80 15.12
C GLY A 167 -19.25 -15.54 14.49
N GLY A 168 -19.83 -14.36 14.70
CA GLY A 168 -19.38 -13.08 14.16
C GLY A 168 -19.60 -12.94 12.64
N CYS A 169 -19.43 -11.71 12.15
CA CYS A 169 -19.45 -11.41 10.72
C CYS A 169 -18.02 -11.18 10.21
N ARG A 170 -17.70 -11.69 9.02
CA ARG A 170 -16.38 -11.58 8.37
C ARG A 170 -16.42 -10.58 7.22
N ASN A 171 -15.25 -10.23 6.69
CA ASN A 171 -15.09 -9.43 5.46
C ASN A 171 -15.87 -8.11 5.46
N GLY A 172 -15.92 -7.43 6.61
CA GLY A 172 -16.63 -6.14 6.75
C GLY A 172 -18.15 -6.26 6.84
N GLY A 173 -18.69 -7.46 7.02
CA GLY A 173 -20.11 -7.67 7.29
C GLY A 173 -20.54 -7.08 8.64
N PHE A 174 -21.76 -6.57 8.70
CA PHE A 174 -22.35 -5.95 9.89
C PHE A 174 -23.44 -6.84 10.49
N CYS A 175 -23.48 -6.93 11.82
CA CYS A 175 -24.54 -7.67 12.50
C CYS A 175 -25.77 -6.79 12.71
N ASN A 176 -26.89 -7.13 12.07
CA ASN A 176 -28.13 -6.41 12.25
C ASN A 176 -28.89 -6.83 13.53
N GLU A 177 -29.97 -6.12 13.85
CA GLU A 177 -30.78 -6.36 15.06
C GLU A 177 -31.37 -7.76 15.13
N ARG A 178 -31.52 -8.44 14.00
CA ARG A 178 -32.02 -9.82 13.90
C ARG A 178 -30.91 -10.87 14.10
N GLN A 179 -29.72 -10.44 14.49
CA GLN A 179 -28.53 -11.30 14.65
C GLN A 179 -28.13 -12.02 13.36
N VAL A 180 -28.37 -11.38 12.21
CA VAL A 180 -27.97 -11.87 10.89
C VAL A 180 -26.89 -10.95 10.34
N CYS A 181 -25.84 -11.54 9.76
CA CYS A 181 -24.79 -10.77 9.10
C CYS A 181 -25.29 -10.21 7.76
N GLU A 182 -25.25 -8.89 7.63
CA GLU A 182 -25.41 -8.18 6.37
C GLU A 182 -24.03 -8.03 5.71
N CYS A 183 -23.87 -8.68 4.56
CA CYS A 183 -22.58 -8.76 3.88
C CYS A 183 -22.35 -7.59 2.96
N GLN A 184 -21.08 -7.17 2.87
CA GLN A 184 -20.63 -6.22 1.86
C GLN A 184 -20.79 -6.79 0.45
N ASP A 185 -20.82 -5.90 -0.53
CA ASP A 185 -20.91 -6.27 -1.94
C ASP A 185 -19.83 -7.28 -2.32
N GLY A 186 -20.25 -8.37 -2.97
CA GLY A 186 -19.37 -9.46 -3.37
C GLY A 186 -19.04 -10.47 -2.27
N PHE A 187 -19.64 -10.38 -1.08
CA PHE A 187 -19.55 -11.42 -0.05
C PHE A 187 -20.91 -12.00 0.31
N TYR A 188 -20.94 -13.25 0.77
CA TYR A 188 -22.16 -13.96 1.14
C TYR A 188 -21.89 -15.10 2.13
N GLY A 189 -22.95 -15.73 2.62
CA GLY A 189 -22.92 -16.76 3.65
C GLY A 189 -23.42 -16.24 5.00
N PRO A 190 -23.71 -17.13 5.97
CA PRO A 190 -24.22 -16.75 7.29
C PRO A 190 -23.29 -15.81 8.07
N HIS A 191 -21.99 -15.84 7.79
CA HIS A 191 -20.97 -15.01 8.44
C HIS A 191 -20.21 -14.16 7.42
N CYS A 192 -20.73 -13.97 6.20
CA CYS A 192 -20.04 -13.27 5.10
C CYS A 192 -18.67 -13.86 4.77
N GLU A 193 -18.50 -15.16 4.98
CA GLU A 193 -17.22 -15.86 4.86
C GLU A 193 -16.87 -16.25 3.43
N LYS A 194 -17.84 -16.20 2.49
CA LYS A 194 -17.65 -16.57 1.10
C LYS A 194 -17.61 -15.33 0.22
N ALA A 195 -16.71 -15.31 -0.76
CA ALA A 195 -16.60 -14.25 -1.75
C ALA A 195 -17.17 -14.68 -3.10
N LEU A 196 -17.75 -13.73 -3.83
CA LEU A 196 -18.24 -13.86 -5.20
C LEU A 196 -17.15 -13.40 -6.17
N CYS A 197 -16.57 -14.34 -6.91
CA CYS A 197 -15.64 -14.04 -8.00
C CYS A 197 -16.39 -14.08 -9.34
N SER A 198 -16.38 -12.95 -10.05
CA SER A 198 -16.80 -12.85 -11.45
C SER A 198 -15.65 -12.25 -12.26
N PRO A 199 -14.98 -13.02 -13.13
CA PRO A 199 -15.30 -14.41 -13.51
C PRO A 199 -14.96 -15.41 -12.39
N ARG A 200 -15.62 -16.56 -12.41
CA ARG A 200 -15.37 -17.63 -11.42
C ARG A 200 -13.93 -18.15 -11.54
N CYS A 201 -13.31 -18.49 -10.41
CA CYS A 201 -12.01 -19.16 -10.41
C CYS A 201 -12.13 -20.56 -11.04
N LEU A 202 -11.31 -20.84 -12.06
CA LEU A 202 -11.24 -22.12 -12.76
C LEU A 202 -10.11 -23.00 -12.23
N ASN A 203 -10.04 -24.23 -12.73
CA ASN A 203 -8.95 -25.18 -12.44
C ASN A 203 -8.68 -25.45 -10.95
N GLY A 204 -9.71 -25.32 -10.10
CA GLY A 204 -9.60 -25.50 -8.65
C GLY A 204 -9.07 -24.27 -7.89
N GLY A 205 -9.07 -23.10 -8.52
CA GLY A 205 -8.73 -21.84 -7.85
C GLY A 205 -9.73 -21.47 -6.75
N LEU A 206 -9.23 -20.83 -5.69
CA LEU A 206 -10.04 -20.38 -4.55
C LEU A 206 -10.33 -18.89 -4.66
N CYS A 207 -11.60 -18.50 -4.49
CA CYS A 207 -12.01 -17.11 -4.43
C CYS A 207 -11.76 -16.56 -3.02
N MET A 208 -10.79 -15.66 -2.87
CA MET A 208 -10.47 -15.05 -1.57
C MET A 208 -11.28 -13.78 -1.29
N SER A 209 -11.43 -12.94 -2.32
CA SER A 209 -12.15 -11.68 -2.27
C SER A 209 -12.80 -11.44 -3.64
N PRO A 210 -13.74 -10.49 -3.74
CA PRO A 210 -14.43 -10.22 -5.00
C PRO A 210 -13.44 -10.01 -6.15
N GLY A 211 -13.51 -10.88 -7.16
CA GLY A 211 -12.65 -10.85 -8.35
C GLY A 211 -11.21 -11.32 -8.16
N VAL A 212 -10.80 -11.80 -6.97
CA VAL A 212 -9.43 -12.26 -6.72
C VAL A 212 -9.39 -13.76 -6.48
N CYS A 213 -8.75 -14.47 -7.42
CA CYS A 213 -8.54 -15.91 -7.36
C CYS A 213 -7.11 -16.25 -6.90
N ILE A 214 -6.98 -17.13 -5.91
CA ILE A 214 -5.74 -17.89 -5.71
C ILE A 214 -5.74 -19.06 -6.70
N CYS A 215 -4.77 -19.05 -7.60
CA CYS A 215 -4.59 -20.14 -8.55
C CYS A 215 -3.70 -21.26 -7.98
N PRO A 216 -4.06 -22.53 -8.23
CA PRO A 216 -3.21 -23.64 -7.89
C PRO A 216 -1.92 -23.65 -8.73
N PRO A 217 -0.87 -24.36 -8.29
CA PRO A 217 0.37 -24.47 -9.04
C PRO A 217 0.13 -24.92 -10.48
N GLY A 218 0.79 -24.24 -11.43
CA GLY A 218 0.63 -24.51 -12.86
C GLY A 218 -0.47 -23.68 -13.53
N TYR A 219 -1.30 -22.95 -12.79
CA TYR A 219 -2.32 -22.06 -13.35
C TYR A 219 -2.09 -20.60 -12.95
N TYR A 220 -2.55 -19.67 -13.79
CA TYR A 220 -2.45 -18.22 -13.57
C TYR A 220 -3.52 -17.45 -14.36
N GLY A 221 -3.55 -16.13 -14.20
CA GLY A 221 -4.59 -15.26 -14.72
C GLY A 221 -5.65 -14.96 -13.66
N ASP A 222 -6.47 -13.94 -13.90
CA ASP A 222 -7.44 -13.42 -12.92
C ASP A 222 -8.50 -14.47 -12.54
N SER A 223 -8.75 -15.44 -13.43
CA SER A 223 -9.68 -16.55 -13.21
C SER A 223 -9.01 -17.92 -13.23
N CYS A 224 -7.68 -17.98 -13.14
CA CYS A 224 -6.90 -19.22 -13.19
C CYS A 224 -7.14 -20.07 -14.45
N ASP A 225 -7.53 -19.44 -15.55
CA ASP A 225 -7.86 -20.06 -16.84
C ASP A 225 -6.60 -20.44 -17.63
N LYS A 226 -5.49 -19.75 -17.41
CA LYS A 226 -4.25 -19.97 -18.16
C LYS A 226 -3.39 -21.01 -17.47
N ALA A 227 -3.09 -22.09 -18.17
CA ALA A 227 -2.08 -23.05 -17.74
C ALA A 227 -0.69 -22.50 -18.10
N ARG A 228 0.27 -22.63 -17.19
CA ARG A 228 1.67 -22.62 -17.59
C ARG A 228 1.91 -23.96 -18.25
N ASP A 229 2.15 -23.95 -19.55
CA ASP A 229 2.68 -25.13 -20.21
C ASP A 229 3.88 -25.60 -19.40
N VAL A 230 3.76 -26.79 -18.84
CA VAL A 230 4.91 -27.52 -18.32
C VAL A 230 5.71 -27.91 -19.56
N VAL A 231 6.42 -26.96 -20.16
CA VAL A 231 7.65 -27.32 -20.84
C VAL A 231 8.59 -27.67 -19.69
N SER A 232 8.63 -28.96 -19.37
CA SER A 232 9.70 -29.52 -18.58
C SER A 232 11.02 -28.96 -19.12
N PRO A 233 11.91 -28.38 -18.29
CA PRO A 233 13.25 -28.02 -18.76
C PRO A 233 14.07 -29.26 -19.18
N CYS A 234 13.57 -30.46 -18.90
CA CYS A 234 14.18 -31.72 -19.32
C CYS A 234 13.23 -32.50 -20.22
N GLY A 235 13.08 -32.04 -21.45
CA GLY A 235 12.38 -32.76 -22.51
C GLY A 235 13.03 -32.44 -23.83
N TRP A 236 14.13 -33.12 -24.15
CA TRP A 236 14.68 -33.16 -25.50
C TRP A 236 13.64 -33.82 -26.43
N GLY A 237 12.64 -33.05 -26.85
CA GLY A 237 11.79 -33.38 -27.99
C GLY A 237 12.66 -33.33 -29.23
N ARG A 238 13.30 -34.45 -29.58
CA ARG A 238 13.94 -34.61 -30.89
C ARG A 238 12.86 -34.45 -31.96
N ARG A 239 12.76 -33.26 -32.55
CA ARG A 239 12.26 -33.13 -33.93
C ARG A 239 13.36 -33.69 -34.83
N ILE A 240 13.27 -34.96 -35.18
CA ILE A 240 14.07 -35.52 -36.27
C ILE A 240 13.50 -34.91 -37.55
N VAL A 241 14.20 -33.93 -38.10
CA VAL A 241 14.02 -33.49 -39.49
C VAL A 241 14.75 -34.53 -40.35
N PRO A 242 14.08 -35.27 -41.24
CA PRO A 242 14.78 -36.23 -42.08
C PRO A 242 15.46 -35.47 -43.23
N GLY A 243 16.80 -35.53 -43.26
CA GLY A 243 17.58 -35.23 -44.45
C GLY A 243 18.50 -34.02 -44.32
N LEU A 244 19.76 -34.27 -43.97
CA LEU A 244 20.89 -33.82 -44.79
C LEU A 244 22.13 -34.64 -44.40
N TRP A 245 22.59 -35.44 -45.36
CA TRP A 245 23.81 -36.23 -45.28
C TRP A 245 25.02 -35.33 -45.48
N LEU A 246 25.92 -35.21 -44.50
CA LEU A 246 27.33 -34.90 -44.79
C LEU A 246 28.29 -35.67 -43.86
N SER A 247 28.98 -36.61 -44.51
CA SER A 247 30.26 -37.26 -44.26
C SER A 247 31.01 -37.03 -42.93
N LYS A 248 31.38 -38.16 -42.32
CA LYS A 248 32.42 -38.30 -41.28
C LYS A 248 33.76 -37.72 -41.77
N SER A 249 34.32 -36.73 -41.07
CA SER A 249 35.74 -36.61 -40.72
C SER A 249 36.08 -35.26 -40.08
N LEU A 250 37.00 -35.31 -39.11
CA LEU A 250 37.83 -34.22 -38.56
C LEU A 250 37.27 -33.41 -37.36
N MET A 251 37.79 -33.83 -36.20
CA MET A 251 37.99 -33.01 -35.00
C MET A 251 38.99 -31.85 -35.23
N PHE A 252 38.97 -30.88 -34.28
CA PHE A 252 39.95 -29.81 -34.00
C PHE A 252 39.75 -28.53 -34.85
N VAL A 253 39.66 -27.27 -34.35
CA VAL A 253 40.09 -26.58 -33.12
C VAL A 253 39.21 -25.33 -32.86
N ALA A 254 38.96 -25.04 -31.57
CA ALA A 254 38.65 -23.79 -30.84
C ALA A 254 37.89 -22.60 -31.49
N VAL A 255 36.91 -22.06 -30.76
CA VAL A 255 36.97 -20.76 -30.05
C VAL A 255 35.58 -20.52 -29.43
N SER A 256 35.50 -20.40 -28.10
CA SER A 256 34.44 -19.64 -27.43
C SER A 256 34.91 -19.26 -26.03
N ILE A 257 35.28 -17.99 -25.91
CA ILE A 257 35.40 -17.26 -24.66
C ILE A 257 33.98 -17.00 -24.16
N CYS A 258 33.68 -17.40 -22.92
CA CYS A 258 32.92 -16.56 -21.99
C CYS A 258 33.13 -17.11 -20.57
N LEU A 259 33.80 -16.29 -19.77
CA LEU A 259 34.05 -16.48 -18.34
C LEU A 259 32.73 -16.44 -17.57
N ALA A 260 32.40 -17.52 -16.86
CA ALA A 260 31.45 -17.51 -15.76
C ALA A 260 32.04 -18.31 -14.61
N THR A 261 32.84 -17.66 -13.78
CA THR A 261 33.16 -18.15 -12.44
C THR A 261 33.03 -16.99 -11.48
N CYS A 262 31.93 -16.95 -10.73
CA CYS A 262 31.88 -16.24 -9.46
C CYS A 262 31.98 -17.26 -8.32
N PRO A 263 32.63 -16.88 -7.20
CA PRO A 263 33.52 -17.75 -6.45
C PRO A 263 32.82 -18.52 -5.32
N VAL A 264 33.46 -19.62 -4.95
CA VAL A 264 33.19 -20.43 -3.76
C VAL A 264 33.41 -19.61 -2.49
N TRP A 265 32.42 -19.59 -1.58
CA TRP A 265 32.66 -19.40 -0.14
C TRP A 265 32.07 -20.59 0.61
N ASN A 266 32.92 -21.21 1.45
CA ASN A 266 32.64 -22.42 2.21
C ASN A 266 31.51 -22.22 3.24
N CYS A 267 30.58 -23.17 3.32
CA CYS A 267 29.74 -23.37 4.50
C CYS A 267 30.19 -24.65 5.23
N VAL A 268 30.57 -24.48 6.50
CA VAL A 268 30.82 -25.57 7.44
C VAL A 268 29.48 -26.13 7.91
N SER A 269 29.41 -27.46 7.96
CA SER A 269 28.29 -28.32 8.31
C SER A 269 27.58 -27.96 9.62
N THR A 270 26.27 -27.67 9.54
CA THR A 270 25.22 -28.34 10.33
C THR A 270 23.89 -28.25 9.56
N ASN A 271 23.31 -29.43 9.28
CA ASN A 271 21.97 -29.71 8.72
C ASN A 271 21.14 -28.52 8.19
N ILE A 272 21.30 -28.20 6.91
CA ILE A 272 20.26 -27.74 5.97
C ILE A 272 20.90 -27.86 4.58
N SER A 273 20.39 -28.76 3.73
CA SER A 273 20.81 -28.83 2.33
C SER A 273 19.97 -27.86 1.50
N LEU A 274 20.50 -26.68 1.24
CA LEU A 274 19.96 -25.76 0.23
C LEU A 274 20.60 -26.12 -1.11
N ARG A 275 19.81 -26.67 -2.04
CA ARG A 275 20.23 -26.83 -3.43
C ARG A 275 19.75 -25.63 -4.24
N CYS A 276 20.68 -24.80 -4.70
CA CYS A 276 20.41 -23.79 -5.72
C CYS A 276 20.19 -24.49 -7.07
N GLU A 277 19.01 -24.32 -7.65
CA GLU A 277 18.74 -24.64 -9.05
C GLU A 277 18.61 -23.31 -9.81
N GLU A 278 19.54 -23.06 -10.74
CA GLU A 278 19.77 -21.76 -11.39
C GLU A 278 18.61 -21.25 -12.29
N SER A 279 17.43 -21.88 -12.27
CA SER A 279 16.33 -21.54 -13.19
C SER A 279 15.03 -21.04 -12.54
N CYS A 280 14.99 -20.81 -11.22
CA CYS A 280 13.79 -20.27 -10.56
C CYS A 280 14.09 -19.16 -9.55
N LYS A 281 14.10 -17.90 -10.00
CA LYS A 281 13.98 -16.73 -9.09
C LYS A 281 12.56 -16.64 -8.51
N ARG A 282 12.24 -17.44 -7.48
CA ARG A 282 11.15 -17.13 -6.52
C ARG A 282 11.48 -17.71 -5.15
N LEU A 283 11.64 -16.83 -4.17
CA LEU A 283 11.76 -17.16 -2.75
C LEU A 283 10.45 -17.85 -2.31
N LYS A 284 10.51 -19.11 -1.87
CA LYS A 284 9.42 -19.78 -1.14
C LYS A 284 9.96 -20.14 0.25
N ILE A 285 9.36 -19.56 1.28
CA ILE A 285 9.59 -19.97 2.67
C ILE A 285 8.68 -21.17 2.91
N CYS A 286 9.25 -22.35 3.11
CA CYS A 286 8.53 -23.51 3.63
C CYS A 286 8.67 -23.51 5.16
N LEU A 287 7.61 -23.15 5.88
CA LEU A 287 7.48 -23.49 7.30
C LEU A 287 6.95 -24.92 7.37
N GLN A 288 7.74 -25.84 7.90
CA GLN A 288 7.30 -27.20 8.16
C GLN A 288 6.63 -27.23 9.53
N ALA A 289 5.32 -27.51 9.54
CA ALA A 289 4.60 -27.89 10.74
C ALA A 289 4.77 -29.40 10.92
N ASP A 290 5.42 -29.82 12.01
CA ASP A 290 5.44 -31.23 12.40
C ASP A 290 4.08 -31.58 13.04
N VAL A 291 3.28 -32.35 12.30
CA VAL A 291 2.09 -33.03 12.81
C VAL A 291 2.27 -34.55 12.62
N THR A 292 2.73 -35.15 13.72
CA THR A 292 2.35 -36.43 14.34
C THR A 292 2.55 -37.80 13.65
N THR A 293 2.91 -38.74 14.53
CA THR A 293 2.40 -40.13 14.72
C THR A 293 3.01 -41.33 13.97
N THR A 294 3.65 -42.18 14.80
CA THR A 294 3.58 -43.66 14.94
C THR A 294 3.80 -44.60 13.75
N GLY A 295 4.65 -45.60 13.98
CA GLY A 295 4.37 -46.96 13.50
C GLY A 295 5.58 -47.80 13.07
N LYS A 296 6.28 -48.42 14.03
CA LYS A 296 6.59 -49.86 14.12
C LYS A 296 7.40 -50.18 15.37
#